data_AF-A0A444HBF5-F1
#
_entry.id   AF-A0A444HBF5-F1
#
_cell.length_a   1.000
_cell.length_b   1.000
_cell.length_c   1.000
_cell.angle_alpha   90.00
_cell.angle_beta   90.00
_cell.angle_gamma   90.00
#
_symmetry.space_group_name_H-M   'P 1'
#
loop_
_entity.id
_entity.type
_entity.pdbx_description
1 polymer ?
#
loop_
_entity_poly.entity_id
_entity_poly.type
_entity_poly.pdbx_seq_one_letter_code
_entity_poly.pdbx_strand_id
1 'polypeptide(L)'
;MKKVIIKSALIIFTGMTIIGCGQKQEVKEKYCGVEMSGFDVMDAKSAGNKGYDYTEDDKKLLVDITEAVHLLFNDELEIEFFFFMKTSDKIGMYIIAPEDQKIVEAISCYLLKNNFDGRLPENKNLIFYTDKHETLVAAIKNKE
;
A
#
# COMPACT_ATOMS: atom_id res chain seq x y z
N MET A 1 -0.43 -72.35 -4.34
CA MET A 1 -0.82 -72.48 -2.92
C MET A 1 -0.01 -71.51 -2.07
N LYS A 2 -0.74 -70.73 -1.27
CA LYS A 2 -0.37 -69.84 -0.15
C LYS A 2 0.99 -70.07 0.53
N LYS A 3 1.67 -68.96 0.87
CA LYS A 3 2.05 -68.46 2.24
C LYS A 3 3.16 -67.39 2.05
N VAL A 4 2.88 -66.09 2.13
CA VAL A 4 2.78 -65.23 3.35
C VAL A 4 3.98 -65.41 4.29
N ILE A 5 4.79 -64.35 4.49
CA ILE A 5 4.97 -63.63 5.76
C ILE A 5 5.91 -62.43 5.55
N ILE A 6 5.36 -61.27 5.88
CA ILE A 6 5.95 -59.94 6.02
C ILE A 6 6.93 -59.93 7.22
N LYS A 7 8.13 -59.34 7.07
CA LYS A 7 8.90 -58.76 8.20
C LYS A 7 9.71 -57.53 7.73
N SER A 8 9.12 -56.38 8.02
CA SER A 8 9.73 -55.18 8.63
C SER A 8 11.18 -54.80 8.29
N ALA A 9 11.33 -53.66 7.61
CA ALA A 9 12.29 -52.58 7.90
C ALA A 9 12.03 -51.46 6.87
N LEU A 10 11.23 -50.44 7.17
CA LEU A 10 11.68 -49.21 7.81
C LEU A 10 12.96 -48.65 7.16
N ILE A 11 12.80 -47.99 6.01
CA ILE A 11 13.72 -46.92 5.59
C ILE A 11 12.85 -45.74 5.16
N ILE A 12 12.40 -45.00 6.17
CA ILE A 12 12.02 -43.60 6.07
C ILE A 12 13.35 -42.83 6.12
N PHE A 13 13.93 -42.58 4.96
CA PHE A 13 15.08 -41.70 4.70
C PHE A 13 14.85 -41.30 3.23
N THR A 14 14.71 -40.07 2.79
CA THR A 14 15.18 -38.75 3.21
C THR A 14 14.55 -37.78 2.19
N GLY A 15 14.21 -36.55 2.47
CA GLY A 15 14.56 -35.73 3.59
C GLY A 15 13.58 -34.57 3.71
N MET A 16 13.63 -33.97 4.88
CA MET A 16 13.01 -32.72 5.24
C MET A 16 13.16 -31.69 4.12
N THR A 17 12.08 -31.37 3.41
CA THR A 17 11.91 -30.02 2.87
C THR A 17 11.43 -29.11 3.99
N ILE A 18 12.23 -28.99 5.04
CA ILE A 18 12.24 -27.79 5.87
C ILE A 18 13.28 -26.91 5.19
N ILE A 19 12.85 -25.89 4.47
CA ILE A 19 13.30 -24.48 4.54
C ILE A 19 12.36 -23.73 3.58
N GLY A 20 11.20 -23.33 4.10
CA GLY A 20 10.42 -22.23 3.56
C GLY A 20 10.46 -21.01 4.49
N CYS A 21 11.45 -20.95 5.41
CA CYS A 21 11.79 -19.71 6.10
C CYS A 21 12.81 -18.98 5.23
N GLY A 22 12.40 -17.89 4.58
CA GLY A 22 13.34 -16.96 3.96
C GLY A 22 13.24 -16.75 2.45
N GLN A 23 12.12 -17.06 1.79
CA GLN A 23 11.85 -16.36 0.53
C GLN A 23 11.71 -14.88 0.88
N LYS A 24 12.76 -14.09 0.62
CA LYS A 24 12.66 -12.63 0.58
C LYS A 24 11.46 -12.33 -0.29
N GLN A 25 10.41 -11.78 0.32
CA GLN A 25 9.23 -11.34 -0.40
C GLN A 25 9.72 -10.29 -1.39
N GLU A 26 9.76 -10.63 -2.67
CA GLU A 26 10.23 -9.70 -3.70
C GLU A 26 9.34 -8.46 -3.66
N VAL A 27 9.97 -7.30 -3.64
CA VAL A 27 9.28 -6.01 -3.68
C VAL A 27 8.57 -5.93 -5.02
N LYS A 28 7.25 -6.03 -5.00
CA LYS A 28 6.43 -5.99 -6.22
C LYS A 28 6.28 -4.53 -6.64
N GLU A 29 6.87 -4.17 -7.78
CA GLU A 29 6.56 -2.89 -8.40
C GLU A 29 5.06 -2.80 -8.68
N LYS A 30 4.47 -1.64 -8.37
CA LYS A 30 3.05 -1.38 -8.59
C LYS A 30 2.88 0.08 -9.00
N TYR A 31 2.38 0.28 -10.22
CA TYR A 31 2.29 1.60 -10.84
C TYR A 31 3.66 2.31 -10.82
N CYS A 32 3.73 3.56 -10.37
CA CYS A 32 5.00 4.29 -10.21
C CYS A 32 5.76 4.02 -8.90
N GLY A 33 5.28 3.10 -8.05
CA GLY A 33 5.86 2.79 -6.76
C GLY A 33 6.07 1.30 -6.55
N VAL A 34 5.97 0.88 -5.30
CA VAL A 34 5.98 -0.53 -4.89
C VAL A 34 4.80 -0.83 -3.99
N GLU A 35 4.32 -2.07 -4.06
CA GLU A 35 3.26 -2.54 -3.17
C GLU A 35 3.74 -2.53 -1.72
N MET A 36 2.92 -1.95 -0.83
CA MET A 36 3.17 -2.01 0.60
C MET A 36 3.04 -3.46 1.11
N SER A 37 3.90 -3.85 2.06
CA SER A 37 3.75 -5.15 2.70
C SER A 37 2.47 -5.20 3.56
N GLY A 38 1.99 -6.40 3.88
CA GLY A 38 0.83 -6.54 4.79
C GLY A 38 1.06 -5.86 6.15
N PHE A 39 2.29 -5.91 6.67
CA PHE A 39 2.68 -5.20 7.90
C PHE A 39 2.63 -3.68 7.72
N ASP A 40 3.17 -3.15 6.61
CA ASP A 40 3.10 -1.71 6.32
C ASP A 40 1.64 -1.21 6.27
N VAL A 41 0.72 -2.02 5.71
CA VAL A 41 -0.72 -1.69 5.67
C VAL A 41 -1.35 -1.73 7.06
N MET A 42 -1.00 -2.73 7.88
CA MET A 42 -1.49 -2.82 9.26
C MET A 42 -1.02 -1.65 10.12
N ASP A 43 0.24 -1.24 9.99
CA ASP A 43 0.81 -0.10 10.69
C ASP A 43 0.12 1.20 10.28
N ALA A 44 -0.13 1.37 8.97
CA ALA A 44 -0.87 2.52 8.47
C ALA A 44 -2.31 2.56 8.99
N LYS A 45 -3.01 1.41 9.02
CA LYS A 45 -4.35 1.31 9.63
C LYS A 45 -4.32 1.68 11.11
N SER A 46 -3.31 1.22 11.85
CA SER A 46 -3.12 1.57 13.26
C SER A 46 -2.90 3.07 13.44
N ALA A 47 -2.11 3.71 12.58
CA ALA A 47 -1.91 5.15 12.57
C ALA A 47 -3.23 5.91 12.27
N GLY A 48 -3.96 5.49 11.24
CA GLY A 48 -5.25 6.09 10.88
C GLY A 48 -6.29 6.01 11.99
N ASN A 49 -6.37 4.89 12.72
CA ASN A 49 -7.29 4.73 13.85
C ASN A 49 -7.02 5.69 15.01
N LYS A 50 -5.81 6.24 15.13
CA LYS A 50 -5.47 7.26 16.14
C LYS A 50 -5.94 8.65 15.73
N GLY A 51 -6.32 8.84 14.46
CA GLY A 51 -6.58 10.15 13.88
C GLY A 51 -5.28 10.91 13.58
N TYR A 52 -5.44 12.04 12.90
CA TYR A 52 -4.35 12.96 12.60
C TYR A 52 -4.78 14.39 12.92
N ASP A 53 -3.96 15.09 13.70
CA ASP A 53 -4.20 16.48 14.08
C ASP A 53 -3.66 17.43 13.00
N TYR A 54 -4.57 18.02 12.23
CA TYR A 54 -4.20 18.90 11.13
C TYR A 54 -3.75 20.28 11.60
N THR A 55 -2.58 20.68 11.13
CA THR A 55 -2.17 22.10 11.16
C THR A 55 -2.85 22.88 10.03
N GLU A 56 -2.82 24.21 10.09
CA GLU A 56 -3.33 25.05 8.99
C GLU A 56 -2.56 24.86 7.68
N ASP A 57 -1.25 24.59 7.77
CA ASP A 57 -0.43 24.29 6.59
C ASP A 57 -0.77 22.93 5.99
N ASP A 58 -1.13 21.94 6.82
CA ASP A 58 -1.60 20.64 6.33
C ASP A 58 -2.94 20.78 5.60
N LYS A 59 -3.87 21.59 6.11
CA LYS A 59 -5.15 21.84 5.43
C LYS A 59 -4.95 22.48 4.06
N LYS A 60 -4.07 23.49 3.97
CA LYS A 60 -3.73 24.12 2.69
C LYS A 60 -3.09 23.13 1.73
N LEU A 61 -2.12 22.33 2.21
CA LEU A 61 -1.50 21.30 1.39
C LEU A 61 -2.52 20.27 0.90
N LEU A 62 -3.46 19.85 1.74
CA LEU A 62 -4.51 18.92 1.37
C LEU A 62 -5.43 19.49 0.29
N VAL A 63 -5.80 20.78 0.39
CA VAL A 63 -6.55 21.50 -0.65
C VAL A 63 -5.77 21.52 -1.96
N ASP A 64 -4.50 21.94 -1.94
CA ASP A 64 -3.66 22.00 -3.14
C ASP A 64 -3.51 20.62 -3.81
N ILE A 65 -3.35 19.55 -3.01
CA ILE A 65 -3.31 18.18 -3.50
C ILE A 65 -4.63 17.81 -4.18
N THR A 66 -5.75 18.12 -3.53
CA THR A 66 -7.09 17.77 -4.00
C THR A 66 -7.39 18.45 -5.33
N GLU A 67 -7.20 19.77 -5.40
CA GLU A 67 -7.37 20.56 -6.62
C GLU A 67 -6.46 20.05 -7.74
N ALA A 68 -5.18 19.82 -7.46
CA ALA A 68 -4.25 19.36 -8.48
C ALA A 68 -4.59 17.97 -9.03
N VAL A 69 -5.10 17.06 -8.18
CA VAL A 69 -5.51 15.73 -8.64
C VAL A 69 -6.85 15.78 -9.38
N HIS A 70 -7.83 16.57 -8.93
CA HIS A 70 -9.11 16.72 -9.63
C HIS A 70 -8.92 17.28 -11.05
N LEU A 71 -7.97 18.21 -11.22
CA LEU A 71 -7.59 18.74 -12.54
C LEU A 71 -7.04 17.67 -13.50
N LEU A 72 -6.50 16.54 -13.01
CA LEU A 72 -6.08 15.42 -13.88
C LEU A 72 -7.27 14.75 -14.57
N PHE A 73 -8.48 14.95 -14.05
CA PHE A 73 -9.71 14.30 -14.49
C PHE A 73 -10.82 15.30 -14.81
N ASN A 74 -10.47 16.57 -15.08
CA ASN A 74 -11.42 17.65 -15.39
C ASN A 74 -12.55 17.80 -14.34
N ASP A 75 -12.26 17.54 -13.06
CA ASP A 75 -13.21 17.63 -11.95
C ASP A 75 -14.43 16.69 -12.06
N GLU A 76 -14.35 15.64 -12.89
CA GLU A 76 -15.47 14.70 -13.11
C GLU A 76 -15.55 13.58 -12.06
N LEU A 77 -14.52 13.44 -11.23
CA LEU A 77 -14.37 12.35 -10.26
C LEU A 77 -14.42 12.84 -8.83
N GLU A 78 -15.17 12.14 -7.99
CA GLU A 78 -15.11 12.29 -6.54
C GLU A 78 -13.87 11.56 -6.01
N ILE A 79 -12.88 12.34 -5.58
CA ILE A 79 -11.64 11.84 -5.00
C ILE A 79 -11.40 12.58 -3.69
N GLU A 80 -11.25 11.82 -2.60
CA GLU A 80 -10.99 12.39 -1.27
C GLU A 80 -9.60 12.00 -0.77
N PHE A 81 -8.99 12.88 0.01
CA PHE A 81 -7.67 12.70 0.58
C PHE A 81 -7.72 12.92 2.09
N PHE A 82 -7.04 12.04 2.85
CA PHE A 82 -6.88 12.20 4.28
C PHE A 82 -5.46 11.82 4.69
N PHE A 83 -4.78 12.69 5.42
CA PHE A 83 -3.53 12.35 6.09
C PHE A 83 -3.83 11.49 7.32
N PHE A 84 -3.07 10.41 7.48
CA PHE A 84 -3.05 9.61 8.70
C PHE A 84 -1.71 9.69 9.44
N MET A 85 -0.69 10.24 8.79
CA MET A 85 0.59 10.60 9.42
C MET A 85 1.32 11.62 8.56
N LYS A 86 2.10 12.49 9.19
CA LYS A 86 3.08 13.34 8.51
C LYS A 86 4.21 13.67 9.47
N THR A 87 5.43 13.53 8.97
CA THR A 87 6.69 13.90 9.61
C THR A 87 7.50 14.70 8.58
N SER A 88 8.72 15.12 8.94
CA SER A 88 9.60 15.82 7.99
C SER A 88 10.08 14.92 6.85
N ASP A 89 10.14 13.61 7.06
CA ASP A 89 10.66 12.61 6.13
C ASP A 89 9.58 11.80 5.42
N LYS A 90 8.37 11.69 6.00
CA LYS A 90 7.34 10.77 5.53
C LYS A 90 5.94 11.34 5.65
N ILE A 91 5.07 10.96 4.72
CA ILE A 91 3.62 11.18 4.81
C ILE A 91 2.85 9.90 4.48
N GLY A 92 1.71 9.73 5.14
CA GLY A 92 0.76 8.67 4.86
C GLY A 92 -0.61 9.25 4.54
N MET A 93 -1.16 8.85 3.40
CA MET A 93 -2.43 9.36 2.87
C MET A 93 -3.40 8.22 2.57
N TYR A 94 -4.63 8.33 3.07
CA TYR A 94 -5.79 7.62 2.55
C TYR A 94 -6.34 8.38 1.35
N ILE A 95 -6.68 7.63 0.32
CA ILE A 95 -7.20 8.15 -0.94
C ILE A 95 -8.48 7.36 -1.24
N ILE A 96 -9.59 8.08 -1.31
CA ILE A 96 -10.88 7.49 -1.69
C ILE A 96 -11.07 7.81 -3.16
N ALA A 97 -11.16 6.79 -4.00
CA ALA A 97 -11.27 6.96 -5.44
C ALA A 97 -12.04 5.79 -6.07
N PRO A 98 -12.56 5.95 -7.31
CA PRO A 98 -13.12 4.84 -8.06
C PRO A 98 -12.14 3.65 -8.17
N GLU A 99 -12.68 2.43 -8.16
CA GLU A 99 -11.93 1.18 -8.34
C GLU A 99 -11.50 0.96 -9.81
N ASP A 100 -10.96 2.00 -10.45
CA ASP A 100 -10.41 1.93 -11.79
C ASP A 100 -8.88 1.97 -11.71
N GLN A 101 -8.25 0.97 -12.32
CA GLN A 101 -6.79 0.82 -12.29
C GLN A 101 -6.05 2.05 -12.86
N LYS A 102 -6.57 2.67 -13.92
CA LYS A 102 -5.94 3.84 -14.55
C LYS A 102 -6.07 5.08 -13.67
N ILE A 103 -7.19 5.24 -12.98
CA ILE A 103 -7.39 6.32 -12.01
C ILE A 103 -6.37 6.16 -10.86
N VAL A 104 -6.30 4.97 -10.25
CA VAL A 104 -5.35 4.68 -9.16
C VAL A 104 -3.90 4.87 -9.62
N GLU A 105 -3.55 4.41 -10.83
CA GLU A 105 -2.23 4.61 -11.42
C GLU A 105 -1.90 6.09 -11.60
N ALA A 106 -2.80 6.87 -12.20
CA ALA A 106 -2.60 8.29 -12.45
C ALA A 106 -2.38 9.07 -11.15
N ILE A 107 -3.24 8.86 -10.14
CA ILE A 107 -3.13 9.52 -8.83
C ILE A 107 -1.83 9.11 -8.14
N SER A 108 -1.54 7.80 -8.06
CA SER A 108 -0.33 7.31 -7.40
C SER A 108 0.93 7.84 -8.07
N CYS A 109 1.01 7.80 -9.39
CA CYS A 109 2.13 8.35 -10.14
C CYS A 109 2.30 9.85 -9.94
N TYR A 110 1.21 10.61 -9.93
CA TYR A 110 1.25 12.04 -9.69
C TYR A 110 1.79 12.36 -8.28
N LEU A 111 1.22 11.75 -7.25
CA LEU A 111 1.60 12.03 -5.86
C LEU A 111 3.01 11.55 -5.53
N LEU A 112 3.45 10.40 -6.06
CA LEU A 112 4.80 9.90 -5.81
C LEU A 112 5.88 10.81 -6.39
N LYS A 113 5.63 11.43 -7.55
CA LYS A 113 6.58 12.28 -8.27
C LYS A 113 6.59 13.75 -7.84
N ASN A 114 5.48 14.26 -7.32
CA ASN A 114 5.37 15.65 -6.90
C ASN A 114 5.73 15.83 -5.41
N ASN A 115 6.32 16.97 -5.08
CA ASN A 115 6.69 17.34 -3.70
C ASN A 115 5.98 18.61 -3.20
N PHE A 116 5.12 19.23 -4.00
CA PHE A 116 4.34 20.42 -3.65
C PHE A 116 5.20 21.53 -3.04
N ASP A 117 6.26 21.92 -3.75
CA ASP A 117 7.25 22.92 -3.30
C ASP A 117 7.97 22.52 -2.00
N GLY A 118 8.18 21.22 -1.82
CA GLY A 118 8.81 20.63 -0.62
C GLY A 118 7.88 20.47 0.58
N ARG A 119 6.58 20.82 0.45
CA ARG A 119 5.59 20.64 1.52
C ARG A 119 5.16 19.19 1.70
N LEU A 120 5.27 18.39 0.64
CA LEU A 120 4.99 16.96 0.66
C LEU A 120 6.31 16.18 0.81
N PRO A 121 6.49 15.41 1.91
CA PRO A 121 7.72 14.64 2.14
C PRO A 121 8.05 13.65 1.02
N GLU A 122 9.33 13.30 0.90
CA GLU A 122 9.82 12.40 -0.14
C GLU A 122 9.19 11.00 -0.02
N ASN A 123 9.16 10.45 1.18
CA ASN A 123 8.59 9.12 1.44
C ASN A 123 7.07 9.21 1.62
N LYS A 124 6.33 8.53 0.76
CA LYS A 124 4.87 8.58 0.73
C LYS A 124 4.31 7.17 0.81
N ASN A 125 3.35 6.99 1.70
CA ASN A 125 2.51 5.80 1.78
C ASN A 125 1.10 6.19 1.32
N LEU A 126 0.65 5.63 0.21
CA LEU A 126 -0.63 5.91 -0.42
C LEU A 126 -1.54 4.69 -0.30
N ILE A 127 -2.68 4.84 0.37
CA ILE A 127 -3.62 3.74 0.60
C ILE A 127 -4.95 4.10 -0.03
N PHE A 128 -5.31 3.37 -1.07
CA PHE A 128 -6.49 3.57 -1.87
C PHE A 128 -7.64 2.70 -1.35
N TYR A 129 -8.75 3.34 -1.03
CA TYR A 129 -10.02 2.67 -0.75
C TYR A 129 -11.06 3.03 -1.81
N THR A 130 -12.05 2.17 -1.95
CA THR A 130 -13.24 2.48 -2.74
C THR A 130 -14.05 3.61 -2.10
N ASP A 131 -14.94 4.21 -2.89
CA ASP A 131 -15.98 5.17 -2.49
C ASP A 131 -16.77 4.78 -1.21
N LYS A 132 -16.89 3.49 -0.91
CA LYS A 132 -17.52 2.98 0.33
C LYS A 132 -16.60 2.98 1.55
N HIS A 133 -15.36 3.45 1.44
CA HIS A 133 -14.33 3.50 2.50
C HIS A 133 -13.96 2.14 3.14
N GLU A 134 -14.48 1.02 2.63
CA GLU A 134 -14.37 -0.29 3.29
C GLU A 134 -13.48 -1.29 2.54
N THR A 135 -13.23 -1.07 1.24
CA THR A 135 -12.50 -2.01 0.39
C THR A 135 -11.15 -1.42 -0.02
N LEU A 136 -10.05 -2.07 0.39
CA LEU A 136 -8.70 -1.69 -0.01
C LEU A 136 -8.47 -2.05 -1.48
N VAL A 137 -8.21 -1.05 -2.30
CA VAL A 137 -7.94 -1.19 -3.75
C VAL A 137 -6.45 -1.37 -4.00
N ALA A 138 -5.62 -0.53 -3.37
CA ALA A 138 -4.18 -0.59 -3.49
C ALA A 138 -3.49 0.06 -2.29
N ALA A 139 -2.30 -0.42 -1.95
CA ALA A 139 -1.41 0.23 -1.00
C ALA A 139 -0.03 0.34 -1.64
N ILE A 140 0.43 1.57 -1.85
CA ILE A 140 1.59 1.89 -2.69
C ILE A 140 2.52 2.81 -1.91
N LYS A 141 3.82 2.54 -1.94
CA LYS A 141 4.85 3.44 -1.39
C LYS A 141 5.89 3.78 -2.45
N ASN A 142 6.70 4.81 -2.18
CA ASN A 142 7.86 5.15 -3.03
C ASN A 142 8.77 3.94 -3.26
N LYS A 143 9.43 3.92 -4.42
CA LYS A 143 10.59 3.06 -4.65
C LYS A 143 11.73 3.56 -3.75
N GLU A 144 12.40 2.64 -3.05
CA GLU A 144 13.59 2.96 -2.23
C GLU A 144 14.70 3.59 -3.08
#